data_AF-A0AAV5HIH8-F1
#
_entry.id   AF-A0AAV5HIH8-F1
#
_cell.length_a   1.000
_cell.length_b   1.000
_cell.length_c   1.000
_cell.angle_alpha   90.00
_cell.angle_beta   90.00
_cell.angle_gamma   90.00
#
_symmetry.space_group_name_H-M   'P 1'
#
loop_
_entity.id
_entity.type
_entity.pdbx_description
1 polymer ?
#
loop_
_entity_poly.entity_id
_entity_poly.type
_entity_poly.pdbx_seq_one_letter_code
_entity_poly.pdbx_strand_id
1 'polypeptide(L)'
;MLRRTPVGTYVIAKIKKEDDEGTYVLLNGNGATPEGNIPFLDLFNINTGSKERIWESDKEKYYETVVALMSDQENGVLHINELKILTSKESKTENTQYYIQSWPDKKPCQITNFPHPYPQLASLQKEMIRYQRKDGVQLTATLYLPPGYDPSKDGPLPCLAWSYPREFKSKDAAGQVRGSPNKFAGIGPTSALLWLARRFAILSGPTIPIIGEGDEEANDR
;
A
#
# COMPACT_ATOMS: atom_id res chain seq x y z
N MET A 1 -6.93 -2.34 15.20
CA MET A 1 -6.64 -0.90 15.02
C MET A 1 -6.69 -0.19 16.38
N LEU A 2 -5.90 0.87 16.59
CA LEU A 2 -5.80 1.56 17.89
C LEU A 2 -6.51 2.92 17.89
N ARG A 3 -7.08 3.32 19.02
CA ARG A 3 -7.59 4.67 19.31
C ARG A 3 -6.79 5.30 20.45
N ARG A 4 -6.71 6.63 20.48
CA ARG A 4 -6.04 7.38 21.55
C ARG A 4 -7.05 7.76 22.64
N THR A 5 -6.71 7.58 23.90
CA THR A 5 -7.52 7.99 25.06
C THR A 5 -7.27 9.47 25.41
N PRO A 6 -8.09 10.11 26.25
CA PRO A 6 -7.88 11.50 26.69
C PRO A 6 -6.53 11.74 27.38
N VAL A 7 -6.01 10.71 28.07
CA VAL A 7 -4.69 10.74 28.72
C VAL A 7 -3.53 10.36 27.77
N GLY A 8 -3.81 10.24 26.46
CA GLY A 8 -2.82 10.06 25.41
C GLY A 8 -2.35 8.62 25.17
N THR A 9 -2.97 7.61 25.80
CA THR A 9 -2.62 6.19 25.65
C THR A 9 -3.33 5.58 24.44
N TYR A 10 -2.69 4.63 23.75
CA TYR A 10 -3.34 3.89 22.66
C TYR A 10 -3.95 2.58 23.16
N VAL A 11 -5.22 2.34 22.83
CA VAL A 11 -5.97 1.12 23.16
C VAL A 11 -6.64 0.55 21.92
N ILE A 12 -6.96 -0.75 21.94
CA ILE A 12 -7.76 -1.36 20.86
C ILE A 12 -9.13 -0.69 20.82
N ALA A 13 -9.53 -0.23 19.64
CA ALA A 13 -10.86 0.32 19.44
C ALA A 13 -11.90 -0.81 19.46
N LYS A 14 -12.73 -0.83 20.51
CA LYS A 14 -13.95 -1.63 20.56
C LYS A 14 -15.08 -0.84 19.91
N ILE A 15 -15.85 -1.50 19.05
CA ILE A 15 -16.99 -0.94 18.34
C ILE A 15 -18.27 -1.65 18.77
N LYS A 16 -19.35 -0.90 18.94
CA LYS A 16 -20.73 -1.40 19.05
C LYS A 16 -21.55 -0.96 17.85
N LYS A 17 -22.47 -1.81 17.43
CA LYS A 17 -23.51 -1.45 16.45
C LYS A 17 -24.79 -1.14 17.21
N GLU A 18 -25.66 -0.36 16.59
CA GLU A 18 -27.03 -0.21 17.09
C GLU A 18 -27.72 -1.57 17.05
N ASP A 19 -28.51 -1.87 18.09
CA ASP A 19 -29.31 -3.08 18.24
C ASP A 19 -28.53 -4.42 18.17
N ASP A 20 -27.23 -4.39 18.49
CA ASP A 20 -26.36 -5.56 18.54
C ASP A 20 -25.60 -5.64 19.87
N GLU A 21 -25.74 -6.76 20.58
CA GLU A 21 -25.01 -7.03 21.82
C GLU A 21 -23.55 -7.48 21.58
N GLY A 22 -23.19 -7.72 20.33
CA GLY A 22 -21.84 -8.07 19.89
C GLY A 22 -20.82 -6.98 20.22
N THR A 23 -19.63 -7.42 20.65
CA THR A 23 -18.45 -6.55 20.73
C THR A 23 -17.60 -6.76 19.50
N TYR A 24 -17.31 -5.67 18.80
CA TYR A 24 -16.52 -5.69 17.58
C TYR A 24 -15.15 -5.05 17.79
N VAL A 25 -14.15 -5.52 17.03
CA VAL A 25 -12.88 -4.82 16.85
C VAL A 25 -12.63 -4.56 15.38
N LEU A 26 -11.85 -3.51 15.08
CA LEU A 26 -11.47 -3.17 13.71
C LEU A 26 -10.22 -3.92 13.28
N LEU A 27 -10.37 -4.75 12.23
CA LEU A 27 -9.26 -5.33 11.49
C LEU A 27 -8.88 -4.39 10.35
N ASN A 28 -7.63 -3.93 10.34
CA ASN A 28 -7.06 -3.11 9.26
C ASN A 28 -6.04 -3.97 8.53
N GLY A 29 -6.29 -4.27 7.26
CA GLY A 29 -5.47 -5.16 6.46
C GLY A 29 -5.02 -4.51 5.17
N ASN A 30 -3.85 -4.94 4.67
CA ASN A 30 -3.33 -4.50 3.37
C ASN A 30 -4.11 -5.07 2.17
N GLY A 31 -4.89 -6.14 2.38
CA GLY A 31 -5.67 -6.85 1.36
C GLY A 31 -4.85 -7.25 0.14
N ALA A 32 -3.80 -8.05 0.35
CA ALA A 32 -2.96 -8.53 -0.74
C ALA A 32 -3.76 -9.41 -1.72
N THR A 33 -3.73 -9.07 -3.01
CA THR A 33 -4.29 -9.86 -4.12
C THR A 33 -3.21 -10.11 -5.18
N PRO A 34 -3.46 -10.98 -6.17
CA PRO A 34 -2.55 -11.15 -7.30
C PRO A 34 -2.29 -9.86 -8.10
N GLU A 35 -3.20 -8.89 -8.06
CA GLU A 35 -3.11 -7.59 -8.74
C GLU A 35 -2.43 -6.50 -7.89
N GLY A 36 -2.30 -6.73 -6.58
CA GLY A 36 -1.66 -5.81 -5.64
C GLY A 36 -2.47 -5.67 -4.34
N ASN A 37 -2.04 -4.75 -3.49
CA ASN A 37 -2.72 -4.47 -2.22
C ASN A 37 -4.01 -3.66 -2.43
N ILE A 38 -5.11 -4.13 -1.87
CA ILE A 38 -6.41 -3.46 -1.75
C ILE A 38 -6.76 -3.35 -0.25
N PRO A 39 -6.28 -2.29 0.45
CA PRO A 39 -6.48 -2.16 1.88
C PRO A 39 -7.95 -2.13 2.29
N PHE A 40 -8.25 -2.56 3.51
CA PHE A 40 -9.62 -2.66 3.99
C PHE A 40 -9.75 -2.46 5.50
N LEU A 41 -10.98 -2.19 5.93
CA LEU A 41 -11.43 -2.31 7.32
C LEU A 41 -12.59 -3.29 7.42
N ASP A 42 -12.42 -4.27 8.30
CA ASP A 42 -13.50 -5.17 8.73
C ASP A 42 -13.86 -4.92 10.19
N LEU A 43 -15.15 -5.07 10.50
CA LEU A 43 -15.62 -5.36 11.86
C LEU A 43 -15.47 -6.86 12.11
N PHE A 44 -14.78 -7.22 13.19
CA PHE A 44 -14.65 -8.60 13.64
C PHE A 44 -15.40 -8.77 14.96
N ASN A 45 -16.43 -9.61 14.95
CA ASN A 45 -17.17 -9.98 16.15
C ASN A 45 -16.33 -10.95 16.98
N ILE A 46 -15.92 -10.53 18.18
CA ILE A 46 -15.02 -11.34 19.02
C ILE A 46 -15.70 -12.58 19.61
N ASN A 47 -17.04 -12.58 19.69
CA ASN A 47 -17.80 -13.69 20.26
C ASN A 47 -18.04 -14.79 19.22
N THR A 48 -18.30 -14.41 17.96
CA THR A 48 -18.67 -15.37 16.90
C THR A 48 -17.55 -15.66 15.91
N GLY A 49 -16.52 -14.80 15.84
CA GLY A 49 -15.48 -14.86 14.81
C GLY A 49 -15.92 -14.34 13.44
N SER A 50 -17.15 -13.84 13.31
CA SER A 50 -17.68 -13.31 12.05
C SER A 50 -17.01 -11.99 11.67
N LYS A 51 -16.83 -11.78 10.36
CA LYS A 51 -16.25 -10.56 9.78
C LYS A 51 -17.26 -9.85 8.88
N GLU A 52 -17.25 -8.54 8.91
CA GLU A 52 -18.03 -7.68 8.01
C GLU A 52 -17.16 -6.56 7.46
N ARG A 53 -17.08 -6.45 6.13
CA ARG A 53 -16.38 -5.37 5.45
C ARG A 53 -17.14 -4.06 5.57
N ILE A 54 -16.52 -3.04 6.18
CA ILE A 54 -17.13 -1.71 6.32
C ILE A 54 -16.51 -0.65 5.41
N TRP A 55 -15.26 -0.86 4.97
CA TRP A 55 -14.53 0.03 4.07
C TRP A 55 -13.48 -0.77 3.28
N GLU A 56 -13.29 -0.45 2.00
CA GLU A 56 -12.29 -1.04 1.11
C GLU A 56 -11.72 0.06 0.21
N SER A 57 -10.42 0.00 -0.06
CA SER A 57 -9.78 0.86 -1.06
C SER A 57 -10.36 0.61 -2.45
N ASP A 58 -10.33 1.65 -3.29
CA ASP A 58 -10.54 1.51 -4.72
C ASP A 58 -9.58 0.45 -5.32
N LYS A 59 -10.06 -0.31 -6.30
CA LYS A 59 -9.33 -1.45 -6.88
C LYS A 59 -8.54 -1.06 -8.14
N GLU A 60 -8.91 0.04 -8.79
CA GLU A 60 -8.50 0.33 -10.16
C GLU A 60 -7.52 1.50 -10.26
N LYS A 61 -7.87 2.65 -9.69
CA LYS A 61 -7.15 3.92 -9.81
C LYS A 61 -6.35 4.28 -8.56
N TYR A 62 -6.94 4.16 -7.38
CA TYR A 62 -6.35 4.69 -6.16
C TYR A 62 -5.73 3.59 -5.28
N TYR A 63 -4.72 3.99 -4.51
CA TYR A 63 -4.27 3.27 -3.35
C TYR A 63 -4.63 4.11 -2.13
N GLU A 64 -5.58 3.61 -1.34
CA GLU A 64 -6.05 4.27 -0.14
C GLU A 64 -5.74 3.41 1.08
N THR A 65 -5.20 4.00 2.15
CA THR A 65 -4.92 3.30 3.41
C THR A 65 -5.48 4.06 4.59
N VAL A 66 -5.91 3.34 5.61
CA VAL A 66 -6.37 3.96 6.85
C VAL A 66 -5.18 4.32 7.73
N VAL A 67 -5.00 5.62 7.96
CA VAL A 67 -3.88 6.19 8.70
C VAL A 67 -4.17 6.17 10.20
N ALA A 68 -5.37 6.60 10.58
CA ALA A 68 -5.75 6.70 11.99
C ALA A 68 -7.27 6.61 12.17
N LEU A 69 -7.67 6.19 13.37
CA LEU A 69 -9.01 6.46 13.87
C LEU A 69 -9.04 7.88 14.41
N MET A 70 -9.98 8.67 13.91
CA MET A 70 -10.27 10.01 14.40
C MET A 70 -11.25 9.88 15.56
N SER A 71 -10.80 9.29 16.66
CA SER A 71 -11.59 9.19 17.89
C SER A 71 -11.19 10.32 18.82
N ASP A 72 -12.14 11.19 19.13
CA ASP A 72 -12.03 12.27 20.07
C ASP A 72 -12.54 11.85 21.45
N GLN A 73 -11.63 11.91 22.42
CA GLN A 73 -11.86 12.33 23.80
C GLN A 73 -12.86 11.58 24.69
N GLU A 74 -13.59 10.59 24.20
CA GLU A 74 -14.48 9.79 25.05
C GLU A 74 -13.72 8.62 25.68
N ASN A 75 -14.10 8.25 26.89
CA ASN A 75 -13.69 6.99 27.51
C ASN A 75 -14.79 5.98 27.24
N GLY A 76 -14.53 4.92 26.46
CA GLY A 76 -15.57 3.90 26.25
C GLY A 76 -15.48 3.11 24.95
N VAL A 77 -16.61 2.53 24.56
CA VAL A 77 -16.81 1.82 23.29
C VAL A 77 -17.23 2.84 22.23
N LEU A 78 -16.73 2.76 21.00
CA LEU A 78 -17.21 3.63 19.91
C LEU A 78 -18.48 3.04 19.31
N HIS A 79 -19.47 3.87 19.01
CA HIS A 79 -20.57 3.44 18.17
C HIS A 79 -20.14 3.49 16.70
N ILE A 80 -20.58 2.52 15.89
CA ILE A 80 -20.25 2.48 14.47
C ILE A 80 -20.68 3.75 13.74
N ASN A 81 -21.81 4.35 14.13
CA ASN A 81 -22.35 5.58 13.55
C ASN A 81 -21.57 6.84 13.97
N GLU A 82 -20.61 6.72 14.88
CA GLU A 82 -19.69 7.79 15.27
C GLU A 82 -18.27 7.54 14.75
N LEU A 83 -18.06 6.40 14.07
CA LEU A 83 -16.75 6.04 13.54
C LEU A 83 -16.29 7.10 12.55
N LYS A 84 -15.09 7.62 12.78
CA LYS A 84 -14.42 8.54 11.89
C LYS A 84 -13.00 8.06 11.66
N ILE A 85 -12.58 8.06 10.41
CA ILE A 85 -11.24 7.60 10.02
C ILE A 85 -10.54 8.68 9.19
N LEU A 86 -9.22 8.73 9.34
CA LEU A 86 -8.32 9.44 8.46
C LEU A 86 -7.74 8.43 7.47
N THR A 87 -7.94 8.67 6.19
CA THR A 87 -7.31 7.91 5.12
C THR A 87 -6.27 8.76 4.39
N SER A 88 -5.23 8.10 3.90
CA SER A 88 -4.33 8.65 2.90
C SER A 88 -4.67 8.02 1.56
N LYS A 89 -4.83 8.85 0.54
CA LYS A 89 -5.23 8.44 -0.80
C LYS A 89 -4.23 8.97 -1.82
N GLU A 90 -3.79 8.10 -2.70
CA GLU A 90 -2.85 8.42 -3.77
C GLU A 90 -3.13 7.61 -5.02
N SER A 91 -2.50 7.97 -6.14
CA SER A 91 -2.52 7.19 -7.37
C SER A 91 -1.12 7.11 -7.98
N LYS A 92 -0.99 6.49 -9.15
CA LYS A 92 0.27 6.46 -9.91
C LYS A 92 0.81 7.87 -10.20
N THR A 93 -0.07 8.86 -10.36
CA THR A 93 0.25 10.21 -10.82
C THR A 93 -0.16 11.31 -9.84
N GLU A 94 -0.97 10.99 -8.83
CA GLU A 94 -1.44 11.94 -7.83
C GLU A 94 -0.75 11.63 -6.49
N ASN A 95 -0.03 12.62 -5.94
CA ASN A 95 0.64 12.50 -4.66
C ASN A 95 -0.37 12.34 -3.51
N THR A 96 0.10 11.78 -2.39
CA THR A 96 -0.72 11.49 -1.23
C THR A 96 -1.48 12.72 -0.74
N GLN A 97 -2.81 12.60 -0.70
CA GLN A 97 -3.73 13.52 -0.04
C GLN A 97 -4.43 12.80 1.10
N TYR A 98 -4.94 13.57 2.06
CA TYR A 98 -5.63 13.04 3.23
C TYR A 98 -7.12 13.35 3.18
N TYR A 99 -7.91 12.38 3.59
CA TYR A 99 -9.36 12.44 3.62
C TYR A 99 -9.85 12.00 4.99
N ILE A 100 -10.94 12.61 5.43
CA ILE A 100 -11.72 12.17 6.57
C ILE A 100 -12.99 11.52 6.04
N GLN A 101 -13.34 10.35 6.56
CA GLN A 101 -14.59 9.67 6.28
C GLN A 101 -15.29 9.33 7.60
N SER A 102 -16.57 9.69 7.70
CA SER A 102 -17.40 9.45 8.89
C SER A 102 -18.55 8.52 8.55
N TRP A 103 -18.94 7.67 9.48
CA TRP A 103 -20.18 6.91 9.44
C TRP A 103 -21.32 7.74 10.06
N PRO A 104 -22.59 7.42 9.73
CA PRO A 104 -23.04 6.42 8.76
C PRO A 104 -22.92 6.86 7.29
N ASP A 105 -22.70 8.15 7.02
CA ASP A 105 -22.74 8.74 5.67
C ASP A 105 -21.69 8.17 4.72
N LYS A 106 -20.54 7.74 5.25
CA LYS A 106 -19.38 7.21 4.52
C LYS A 106 -18.93 8.12 3.36
N LYS A 107 -19.17 9.42 3.44
CA LYS A 107 -18.72 10.37 2.41
C LYS A 107 -17.30 10.84 2.72
N PRO A 108 -16.31 10.62 1.83
CA PRO A 108 -14.96 11.12 2.04
C PRO A 108 -14.91 12.65 1.85
N CYS A 109 -14.25 13.33 2.77
CA CYS A 109 -13.99 14.77 2.76
C CYS A 109 -12.47 15.00 2.70
N GLN A 110 -11.98 15.60 1.61
CA GLN A 110 -10.57 15.92 1.45
C GLN A 110 -10.16 17.04 2.40
N ILE A 111 -9.09 16.85 3.16
CA ILE A 111 -8.60 17.83 4.13
C ILE A 111 -7.24 18.42 3.77
N THR A 112 -6.57 17.91 2.73
CA THR A 112 -5.32 18.46 2.21
C THR A 112 -5.39 18.68 0.72
N ASN A 113 -4.65 19.65 0.21
CA ASN A 113 -4.47 19.87 -1.22
C ASN A 113 -3.00 20.19 -1.52
N PHE A 114 -2.13 19.22 -1.25
CA PHE A 114 -0.69 19.40 -1.45
C PHE A 114 -0.36 19.44 -2.94
N PRO A 115 0.45 20.40 -3.42
CA PRO A 115 0.91 20.40 -4.79
C PRO A 115 1.79 19.18 -5.07
N HIS A 116 1.93 18.82 -6.34
CA HIS A 116 2.82 17.74 -6.74
C HIS A 116 4.26 18.06 -6.30
N PRO A 117 4.94 17.18 -5.53
CA PRO A 117 6.23 17.49 -4.91
C PRO A 117 7.37 17.61 -5.92
N TYR A 118 7.25 16.97 -7.09
CA TYR A 118 8.26 16.99 -8.16
C TYR A 118 7.63 17.27 -9.52
N PRO A 119 7.17 18.50 -9.83
CA PRO A 119 6.38 18.79 -11.04
C PRO A 119 7.05 18.36 -12.34
N GLN A 120 8.39 18.45 -12.41
CA GLN A 120 9.18 18.01 -13.57
C GLN A 120 9.14 16.50 -13.82
N LEU A 121 8.78 15.70 -12.81
CA LEU A 121 8.69 14.24 -12.87
C LEU A 121 7.24 13.74 -12.82
N ALA A 122 6.24 14.62 -12.87
CA ALA A 122 4.83 14.25 -12.71
C ALA A 122 4.33 13.28 -13.80
N SER A 123 4.91 13.33 -15.00
CA SER A 123 4.60 12.44 -16.12
C SER A 123 5.63 11.32 -16.31
N LEU A 124 6.39 10.98 -15.26
CA LEU A 124 7.19 9.76 -15.28
C LEU A 124 6.30 8.55 -15.60
N GLN A 125 6.84 7.57 -16.31
CA GLN A 125 6.09 6.35 -16.59
C GLN A 125 6.44 5.34 -15.51
N LYS A 126 5.43 4.71 -14.92
CA LYS A 126 5.57 3.68 -13.89
C LYS A 126 4.80 2.44 -14.31
N GLU A 127 5.50 1.32 -14.39
CA GLU A 127 4.91 0.03 -14.75
C GLU A 127 5.39 -1.06 -13.79
N MET A 128 4.46 -1.87 -13.29
CA MET A 128 4.83 -3.10 -12.58
C MET A 128 4.96 -4.22 -13.62
N ILE A 129 6.19 -4.68 -13.84
CA ILE A 129 6.49 -5.73 -14.80
C ILE A 129 6.55 -7.10 -14.11
N ARG A 130 6.22 -8.14 -14.85
CA ARG A 130 6.30 -9.54 -14.43
C ARG A 130 7.28 -10.29 -15.32
N TYR A 131 8.11 -11.13 -14.74
CA TYR A 131 9.08 -11.94 -15.48
C TYR A 131 9.31 -13.27 -14.78
N GLN A 132 9.72 -14.27 -15.54
CA GLN A 132 10.00 -15.61 -15.03
C GLN A 132 11.51 -15.84 -14.96
N ARG A 133 12.00 -16.29 -13.80
CA ARG A 133 13.39 -16.77 -13.68
C ARG A 133 13.51 -18.14 -14.35
N LYS A 134 14.73 -18.51 -14.79
CA LYS A 134 14.99 -19.77 -15.51
C LYS A 134 14.48 -21.03 -14.80
N ASP A 135 14.33 -21.00 -13.48
CA ASP A 135 13.85 -22.12 -12.66
C ASP A 135 12.33 -22.08 -12.38
N GLY A 136 11.59 -21.24 -13.11
CA GLY A 136 10.13 -21.17 -13.09
C GLY A 136 9.54 -20.16 -12.11
N VAL A 137 10.35 -19.54 -11.24
CA VAL A 137 9.85 -18.57 -10.24
C VAL A 137 9.34 -17.31 -10.93
N GLN A 138 8.08 -16.98 -10.67
CA GLN A 138 7.48 -15.73 -11.12
C GLN A 138 7.95 -14.58 -10.25
N LEU A 139 8.43 -13.51 -10.85
CA LEU A 139 9.00 -12.37 -10.16
C LEU A 139 8.35 -11.08 -10.65
N THR A 140 8.44 -10.06 -9.81
CA THR A 140 7.98 -8.70 -10.12
C THR A 140 9.10 -7.70 -9.92
N ALA A 141 9.01 -6.60 -10.66
CA ALA A 141 9.79 -5.39 -10.47
C ALA A 141 8.92 -4.19 -10.87
N THR A 142 9.28 -2.98 -10.43
CA THR A 142 8.67 -1.75 -10.94
C THR A 142 9.66 -1.04 -11.85
N LEU A 143 9.30 -0.89 -13.13
CA LEU A 143 10.04 -0.11 -14.10
C LEU A 143 9.57 1.35 -14.03
N TYR A 144 10.54 2.25 -13.90
CA TYR A 144 10.33 3.69 -14.03
C TYR A 144 11.10 4.22 -15.23
N LEU A 145 10.41 4.99 -16.08
CA LEU A 145 11.01 5.66 -17.23
C LEU A 145 10.88 7.18 -17.07
N PRO A 146 11.89 7.94 -17.53
CA PRO A 146 11.86 9.38 -17.40
C PRO A 146 10.71 10.00 -18.20
N PRO A 147 10.17 11.14 -17.74
CA PRO A 147 9.12 11.86 -18.46
C PRO A 147 9.45 12.06 -19.94
N GLY A 148 8.46 11.81 -20.80
CA GLY A 148 8.58 12.02 -22.25
C GLY A 148 9.46 11.02 -23.01
N TYR A 149 10.00 9.99 -22.37
CA TYR A 149 10.78 8.96 -23.05
C TYR A 149 9.94 8.15 -24.05
N ASP A 150 10.46 8.02 -25.27
CA ASP A 150 9.88 7.25 -26.36
C ASP A 150 10.93 6.24 -26.88
N PRO A 151 10.76 4.93 -26.59
CA PRO A 151 11.71 3.90 -27.00
C PRO A 151 11.99 3.87 -28.51
N SER A 152 11.02 4.29 -29.34
CA SER A 152 11.15 4.28 -30.80
C SER A 152 12.05 5.39 -31.33
N LYS A 153 12.20 6.49 -30.57
CA LYS A 153 12.97 7.68 -30.96
C LYS A 153 14.27 7.82 -30.19
N ASP A 154 14.22 7.54 -28.89
CA ASP A 154 15.33 7.80 -27.97
C ASP A 154 16.34 6.63 -27.89
N GLY A 155 15.94 5.42 -28.30
CA GLY A 155 16.76 4.23 -28.13
C GLY A 155 16.94 3.83 -26.64
N PRO A 156 17.87 2.91 -26.33
CA PRO A 156 18.01 2.38 -24.97
C PRO A 156 18.55 3.43 -23.98
N LEU A 157 18.04 3.40 -22.75
CA LEU A 157 18.55 4.19 -21.63
C LEU A 157 19.56 3.41 -20.79
N PRO A 158 20.53 4.09 -20.15
CA PRO A 158 21.25 3.48 -19.03
C PRO A 158 20.23 3.10 -17.94
N CYS A 159 20.34 1.87 -17.43
CA CYS A 159 19.41 1.32 -16.44
C CYS A 159 20.09 1.13 -15.10
N LEU A 160 19.50 1.68 -14.03
CA LEU A 160 19.91 1.44 -12.66
C LEU A 160 18.96 0.42 -12.03
N ALA A 161 19.49 -0.76 -11.71
CA ALA A 161 18.78 -1.79 -10.96
C ALA A 161 18.93 -1.53 -9.46
N TRP A 162 17.85 -1.11 -8.81
CA TRP A 162 17.81 -0.83 -7.38
C TRP A 162 17.10 -1.97 -6.66
N SER A 163 17.87 -2.85 -6.01
CA SER A 163 17.35 -4.04 -5.37
C SER A 163 17.93 -4.20 -3.96
N TYR A 164 17.19 -4.93 -3.12
CA TYR A 164 17.69 -5.42 -1.85
C TYR A 164 17.31 -6.89 -1.75
N PRO A 165 18.27 -7.81 -1.51
CA PRO A 165 18.00 -9.23 -1.48
C PRO A 165 17.05 -9.58 -0.33
N ARG A 166 16.24 -10.62 -0.55
CA ARG A 166 15.34 -11.18 0.46
C ARG A 166 15.38 -12.69 0.40
N GLU A 167 15.32 -13.30 1.57
CA GLU A 167 15.29 -14.75 1.75
C GLU A 167 13.85 -15.26 1.84
N PHE A 168 13.60 -16.41 1.23
CA PHE A 168 12.32 -17.09 1.20
C PHE A 168 12.51 -18.59 1.41
N LYS A 169 11.56 -19.21 2.12
CA LYS A 169 11.51 -20.67 2.32
C LYS A 169 10.69 -21.42 1.25
N SER A 170 10.14 -20.69 0.27
CA SER A 170 9.44 -21.29 -0.87
C SER A 170 9.41 -20.36 -2.08
N LYS A 171 9.30 -20.97 -3.27
CA LYS A 171 9.07 -20.25 -4.54
C LYS A 171 7.76 -19.46 -4.54
N ASP A 172 6.71 -20.02 -3.96
CA ASP A 172 5.40 -19.36 -3.86
C ASP A 172 5.48 -18.06 -3.05
N ALA A 173 6.21 -18.07 -1.93
CA ALA A 173 6.41 -16.86 -1.13
C ALA A 173 7.26 -15.82 -1.86
N ALA A 174 8.27 -16.27 -2.62
CA ALA A 174 9.11 -15.40 -3.45
C ALA A 174 8.34 -14.75 -4.60
N GLY A 175 7.32 -15.42 -5.14
CA GLY A 175 6.54 -14.93 -6.28
C GLY A 175 5.34 -14.04 -5.94
N GLN A 176 5.08 -13.78 -4.66
CA GLN A 176 3.98 -12.91 -4.26
C GLN A 176 4.18 -11.48 -4.77
N VAL A 177 3.13 -10.92 -5.36
CA VAL A 177 3.09 -9.49 -5.70
C VAL A 177 3.09 -8.68 -4.42
N ARG A 178 3.99 -7.68 -4.36
CA ARG A 178 4.09 -6.79 -3.21
C ARG A 178 3.77 -5.35 -3.60
N GLY A 179 3.03 -4.69 -2.73
CA GLY A 179 2.62 -3.30 -2.91
C GLY A 179 1.40 -3.16 -3.82
N SER A 180 1.10 -1.92 -4.19
CA SER A 180 0.01 -1.61 -5.12
C SER A 180 0.57 -0.97 -6.39
N PRO A 181 0.08 -1.35 -7.59
CA PRO A 181 0.43 -0.65 -8.82
C PRO A 181 0.05 0.83 -8.73
N ASN A 182 -0.98 1.17 -7.96
CA ASN A 182 -1.52 2.52 -7.81
C ASN A 182 -0.78 3.40 -6.79
N LYS A 183 0.27 2.89 -6.15
CA LYS A 183 1.04 3.67 -5.18
C LYS A 183 1.79 4.83 -5.85
N PHE A 184 1.77 6.03 -5.27
CA PHE A 184 2.56 7.16 -5.78
C PHE A 184 4.07 6.90 -5.65
N ALA A 185 4.85 7.44 -6.58
CA ALA A 185 6.31 7.31 -6.60
C ALA A 185 6.96 8.39 -5.72
N GLY A 186 6.97 8.18 -4.40
CA GLY A 186 7.66 9.10 -3.47
C GLY A 186 9.18 9.11 -3.69
N ILE A 187 9.77 10.30 -3.84
CA ILE A 187 11.21 10.47 -4.13
C ILE A 187 11.90 11.10 -2.90
N GLY A 188 12.45 10.24 -2.05
CA GLY A 188 13.30 10.68 -0.93
C GLY A 188 14.71 11.11 -1.38
N PRO A 189 15.49 11.73 -0.49
CA PRO A 189 16.85 12.22 -0.79
C PRO A 189 17.85 11.11 -1.18
N THR A 190 17.58 9.86 -0.80
CA THR A 190 18.39 8.68 -1.12
C THR A 190 17.77 7.79 -2.20
N SER A 191 16.69 8.25 -2.85
CA SER A 191 15.96 7.44 -3.82
C SER A 191 16.71 7.31 -5.14
N ALA A 192 16.81 6.08 -5.65
CA ALA A 192 17.29 5.82 -7.01
C ALA A 192 16.46 6.55 -8.08
N LEU A 193 15.21 6.90 -7.79
CA LEU A 193 14.33 7.64 -8.71
C LEU A 193 14.87 9.04 -9.06
N LEU A 194 15.79 9.60 -8.27
CA LEU A 194 16.46 10.86 -8.60
C LEU A 194 17.24 10.80 -9.94
N TRP A 195 17.66 9.59 -10.37
CA TRP A 195 18.35 9.40 -11.64
C TRP A 195 17.43 9.49 -12.87
N LEU A 196 16.09 9.47 -12.69
CA LEU A 196 15.13 9.77 -13.76
C LEU A 196 15.38 11.18 -14.34
N ALA A 197 15.74 12.15 -13.49
CA ALA A 197 16.08 13.50 -13.93
C ALA A 197 17.34 13.55 -14.82
N ARG A 198 18.17 12.50 -14.79
CA ARG A 198 19.35 12.33 -15.65
C ARG A 198 19.11 11.36 -16.82
N ARG A 199 17.83 11.06 -17.12
CA ARG A 199 17.39 10.15 -18.18
C ARG A 199 17.86 8.70 -18.01
N PHE A 200 17.95 8.21 -16.77
CA PHE A 200 18.12 6.78 -16.51
C PHE A 200 16.76 6.08 -16.47
N ALA A 201 16.70 4.83 -16.91
CA ALA A 201 15.64 3.91 -16.51
C ALA A 201 15.95 3.36 -15.12
N ILE A 202 14.93 3.18 -14.27
CA ILE A 202 15.10 2.60 -12.93
C ILE A 202 14.29 1.32 -12.84
N LEU A 203 14.97 0.20 -12.59
CA LEU A 203 14.33 -1.06 -12.25
C LEU A 203 14.34 -1.20 -10.73
N SER A 204 13.21 -0.89 -10.10
CA SER A 204 13.09 -0.83 -8.65
C SER A 204 12.48 -2.09 -8.06
N GLY A 205 13.12 -2.58 -6.99
CA GLY A 205 12.71 -3.75 -6.24
C GLY A 205 12.54 -5.01 -7.09
N PRO A 206 13.38 -5.29 -8.11
CA PRO A 206 13.34 -6.61 -8.73
C PRO A 206 13.55 -7.63 -7.62
N THR A 207 12.62 -8.57 -7.50
CA THR A 207 12.77 -9.63 -6.51
C THR A 207 13.90 -10.53 -7.00
N ILE A 208 15.04 -10.49 -6.31
CA ILE A 208 16.17 -11.39 -6.50
C ILE A 208 16.15 -12.32 -5.29
N PRO A 209 15.26 -13.33 -5.27
CA PRO A 209 15.02 -14.09 -4.07
C PRO A 209 16.16 -15.07 -3.85
N ILE A 210 16.62 -15.10 -2.61
CA ILE A 210 17.42 -16.20 -2.08
C ILE A 210 16.40 -17.23 -1.57
N ILE A 211 16.40 -18.42 -2.14
CA ILE A 211 15.43 -19.49 -1.90
C ILE A 211 16.22 -20.73 -1.43
N GLY A 212 15.88 -21.20 -0.23
CA GLY A 212 16.24 -22.55 0.25
C GLY A 212 14.96 -23.29 0.62
N GLU A 213 14.62 -24.34 -0.14
CA GLU A 213 13.41 -25.15 0.06
C GLU A 213 13.75 -26.43 0.83
N GLY A 214 13.04 -26.69 1.92
CA GLY A 214 13.30 -27.87 2.77
C GLY A 214 14.73 -27.87 3.32
N ASP A 215 15.47 -28.94 3.00
CA ASP A 215 16.87 -29.15 3.40
C ASP A 215 17.87 -28.67 2.34
N GLU A 216 17.41 -28.05 1.24
CA GLU A 216 18.29 -27.47 0.23
C GLU A 216 18.89 -26.15 0.71
N GLU A 217 20.20 -26.01 0.50
CA GLU A 217 20.94 -24.77 0.71
C GLU A 217 20.43 -23.65 -0.19
N ALA A 218 20.56 -22.41 0.28
CA ALA A 218 20.08 -21.26 -0.45
C ALA A 218 20.86 -21.04 -1.76
N ASN A 219 20.21 -20.43 -2.76
CA ASN A 219 20.81 -20.15 -4.06
C ASN A 219 21.62 -18.84 -4.11
N ASP A 220 22.32 -18.49 -3.03
CA ASP A 220 23.13 -17.28 -2.84
C ASP A 220 24.63 -17.45 -3.19
N ARG A 221 24.95 -18.48 -3.99
CA ARG A 221 26.31 -18.78 -4.49
C ARG A 221 26.78 -17.87 -5.61
#